data_AF-A0A951HBA7-F1
#
_entry.id   AF-A0A951HBA7-F1
#
_cell.length_a   1.000
_cell.length_b   1.000
_cell.length_c   1.000
_cell.angle_alpha   90.00
_cell.angle_beta   90.00
_cell.angle_gamma   90.00
#
_symmetry.space_group_name_H-M   'P 1'
#
loop_
_entity.id
_entity.type
_entity.pdbx_description
1 polymer ?
#
loop_
_entity_poly.entity_id
_entity_poly.type
_entity_poly.pdbx_seq_one_letter_code
_entity_poly.pdbx_strand_id
1 'polypeptide(L)'
;MSQGKTTVQEKFEAALCHPKAPEQLRALALELAAQGHTQQQVYDVFEQFRAYLRETARETDEDMIMDVMDCISGWCPPQAKLFS
;
A
#
# COMPACT_ATOMS: atom_id res chain seq x y z
N MET A 1 -17.07 -14.66 -11.38
CA MET A 1 -15.65 -15.03 -11.26
C MET A 1 -14.92 -13.81 -10.73
N SER A 2 -14.48 -13.85 -9.47
CA SER A 2 -13.88 -12.70 -8.77
C SER A 2 -12.39 -12.98 -8.58
N GLN A 3 -11.60 -12.94 -9.66
CA GLN A 3 -10.17 -13.27 -9.61
C GLN A 3 -9.22 -12.08 -9.40
N GLY A 4 -9.75 -10.86 -9.21
CA GLY A 4 -8.93 -9.64 -9.09
C GLY A 4 -8.62 -9.18 -7.65
N LYS A 5 -9.47 -9.53 -6.66
CA LYS A 5 -9.29 -9.04 -5.26
C LYS A 5 -8.27 -9.84 -4.45
N THR A 6 -8.18 -11.14 -4.72
CA THR A 6 -7.34 -12.06 -3.92
C THR A 6 -5.85 -11.82 -4.12
N THR A 7 -5.41 -11.48 -5.35
CA THR A 7 -3.98 -11.33 -5.68
C THR A 7 -3.33 -10.08 -5.09
N VAL A 8 -4.06 -8.97 -5.04
CA VAL A 8 -3.53 -7.72 -4.45
C VAL A 8 -3.43 -7.85 -2.93
N GLN A 9 -4.44 -8.43 -2.29
CA GLN A 9 -4.41 -8.69 -0.85
C GLN A 9 -3.25 -9.64 -0.47
N GLU A 10 -3.03 -10.71 -1.23
CA GLU A 10 -1.89 -11.62 -1.04
C GLU A 10 -0.54 -10.90 -1.14
N LYS A 11 -0.40 -9.94 -2.06
CA LYS A 11 0.81 -9.10 -2.19
C LYS A 11 1.04 -8.22 -0.96
N PHE A 12 -0.02 -7.64 -0.39
CA PHE A 12 0.08 -6.88 0.85
C PHE A 12 0.51 -7.76 2.02
N GLU A 13 -0.13 -8.91 2.20
CA GLU A 13 0.22 -9.86 3.26
C GLU A 13 1.66 -10.35 3.13
N ALA A 14 2.10 -10.67 1.90
CA ALA A 14 3.48 -11.03 1.62
C ALA A 14 4.47 -9.89 1.91
N ALA A 15 4.10 -8.64 1.60
CA ALA A 15 4.91 -7.47 1.92
C ALA A 15 5.05 -7.26 3.43
N LEU A 16 3.95 -7.39 4.19
CA LEU A 16 3.95 -7.26 5.66
C LEU A 16 4.75 -8.37 6.36
N CYS A 17 4.78 -9.58 5.82
CA CYS A 17 5.59 -10.67 6.37
C CYS A 17 7.09 -10.51 6.11
N HIS A 18 7.50 -9.55 5.27
CA HIS A 18 8.90 -9.37 4.91
C HIS A 18 9.65 -8.53 5.97
N PRO A 19 10.91 -8.86 6.32
CA PRO A 19 11.71 -8.05 7.26
C PRO A 19 11.92 -6.59 6.85
N LYS A 20 11.64 -6.27 5.58
CA LYS A 20 11.70 -4.92 5.00
C LYS A 20 10.31 -4.48 4.53
N ALA A 21 9.28 -4.73 5.33
CA ALA A 21 7.89 -4.47 4.96
C ALA A 21 7.63 -3.06 4.40
N PRO A 22 8.15 -1.96 4.99
CA PRO A 22 7.97 -0.62 4.43
C PRO A 22 8.53 -0.46 3.01
N GLU A 23 9.67 -1.08 2.71
CA GLU A 23 10.27 -1.05 1.36
C GLU A 23 9.41 -1.83 0.36
N GLN A 24 8.91 -3.00 0.77
CA GLN A 24 8.06 -3.86 -0.07
C GLN A 24 6.71 -3.21 -0.37
N LEU A 25 6.10 -2.55 0.62
CA LEU A 25 4.86 -1.80 0.44
C LEU A 25 5.05 -0.61 -0.50
N ARG A 26 6.16 0.13 -0.39
CA ARG A 26 6.50 1.19 -1.38
C ARG A 26 6.70 0.61 -2.78
N ALA A 27 7.38 -0.52 -2.90
CA ALA A 27 7.56 -1.20 -4.18
C ALA A 27 6.22 -1.63 -4.79
N LEU A 28 5.27 -2.10 -3.97
CA LEU A 28 3.92 -2.43 -4.41
C LEU A 28 3.16 -1.21 -4.95
N ALA A 29 3.25 -0.06 -4.26
CA ALA A 29 2.66 1.19 -4.74
C ALA A 29 3.23 1.62 -6.10
N LEU A 30 4.54 1.50 -6.29
CA LEU A 30 5.21 1.77 -7.57
C LEU A 30 4.85 0.75 -8.65
N GLU A 31 4.67 -0.54 -8.30
CA GLU A 31 4.22 -1.57 -9.23
C GLU A 31 2.83 -1.25 -9.78
N LEU A 32 1.91 -0.85 -8.91
CA LEU A 32 0.57 -0.42 -9.30
C LEU A 32 0.62 0.83 -10.19
N ALA A 33 1.46 1.81 -9.85
CA ALA A 33 1.67 2.98 -10.69
C ALA A 33 2.18 2.59 -12.10
N ALA A 34 3.16 1.69 -12.18
CA ALA A 34 3.71 1.19 -13.44
C ALA A 34 2.70 0.40 -14.29
N GLN A 35 1.67 -0.16 -13.66
CA GLN A 35 0.53 -0.80 -14.34
C GLN A 35 -0.50 0.23 -14.89
N GLY A 36 -0.27 1.53 -14.70
CA GLY A 36 -1.11 2.60 -15.20
C GLY A 36 -2.15 3.10 -14.19
N HIS A 37 -2.07 2.69 -12.93
CA HIS A 37 -2.92 3.26 -11.88
C HIS A 37 -2.49 4.70 -11.57
N THR A 38 -3.49 5.58 -11.46
CA THR A 38 -3.29 6.94 -10.96
C THR A 38 -2.94 6.94 -9.48
N GLN A 39 -2.31 8.01 -8.99
CA GLN A 39 -2.02 8.21 -7.57
C GLN A 39 -3.24 7.96 -6.68
N GLN A 40 -4.41 8.50 -7.05
CA GLN A 40 -5.66 8.30 -6.31
C GLN A 40 -6.07 6.83 -6.27
N GLN A 41 -5.98 6.12 -7.39
CA GLN A 41 -6.33 4.69 -7.44
C GLN A 41 -5.38 3.84 -6.60
N VAL A 42 -4.08 4.15 -6.59
CA VAL A 42 -3.13 3.47 -5.71
C VAL A 42 -3.45 3.76 -4.24
N TYR A 43 -3.74 5.02 -3.91
CA TYR A 43 -4.16 5.41 -2.56
C TYR A 43 -5.42 4.66 -2.12
N ASP A 44 -6.45 4.58 -2.96
CA ASP A 44 -7.70 3.89 -2.65
C ASP A 44 -7.50 2.39 -2.42
N VAL A 45 -6.53 1.76 -3.10
CA VAL A 45 -6.16 0.35 -2.87
C VAL A 45 -5.52 0.16 -1.50
N PHE A 46 -4.61 1.07 -1.10
CA PHE A 46 -3.99 1.03 0.22
C PHE A 46 -5.00 1.31 1.33
N GLU A 47 -5.91 2.27 1.13
CA GLU A 47 -6.97 2.59 2.10
C GLU A 47 -7.93 1.41 2.32
N GLN A 48 -8.30 0.69 1.25
CA GLN A 48 -9.11 -0.53 1.37
C GLN A 48 -8.43 -1.60 2.23
N PHE A 49 -7.12 -1.78 2.07
CA PHE A 49 -6.37 -2.75 2.88
C PHE A 49 -6.17 -2.28 4.33
N ARG A 50 -5.93 -0.98 4.54
CA ARG A 50 -5.90 -0.36 5.89
C ARG A 50 -7.19 -0.60 6.65
N ALA A 51 -8.34 -0.40 5.99
CA ALA A 51 -9.65 -0.67 6.59
C ALA A 51 -9.81 -2.14 7.02
N TYR A 52 -9.34 -3.08 6.20
CA TYR A 52 -9.31 -4.51 6.55
C TYR A 52 -8.40 -4.81 7.76
N LEU A 53 -7.21 -4.21 7.84
CA LEU A 53 -6.31 -4.37 8.99
C LEU A 53 -6.95 -3.84 10.28
N ARG A 54 -7.65 -2.71 10.20
CA ARG A 54 -8.40 -2.15 11.32
C ARG A 54 -9.52 -3.07 11.79
N GLU A 55 -10.29 -3.64 10.87
CA GLU A 55 -11.36 -4.60 11.19
C GLU A 55 -10.82 -5.90 11.82
N THR A 56 -9.57 -6.25 11.54
CA THR A 56 -8.89 -7.44 12.07
C THR A 56 -7.97 -7.15 13.26
N ALA A 57 -8.01 -5.93 13.81
CA ALA A 57 -7.21 -5.48 14.96
C ALA A 57 -5.69 -5.65 14.78
N ARG A 58 -5.19 -5.47 13.55
CA ARG A 58 -3.76 -5.54 13.20
C ARG A 58 -3.11 -4.15 13.23
N GLU A 59 -3.12 -3.51 14.40
CA GLU A 59 -2.69 -2.11 14.58
C GLU A 59 -1.26 -1.84 14.05
N THR A 60 -0.29 -2.70 14.38
CA THR A 60 1.10 -2.53 13.93
C THR A 60 1.23 -2.54 12.40
N ASP A 61 0.44 -3.38 11.73
CA ASP A 61 0.44 -3.45 10.27
C ASP A 61 -0.32 -2.26 9.67
N GLU A 62 -1.39 -1.80 10.34
CA GLU A 62 -2.13 -0.60 9.96
C GLU A 62 -1.22 0.63 9.94
N ASP A 63 -0.42 0.82 10.99
CA ASP A 63 0.55 1.92 11.10
C ASP A 63 1.55 1.92 9.93
N MET A 64 2.08 0.74 9.57
CA MET A 64 3.00 0.62 8.43
C MET A 64 2.34 0.98 7.09
N ILE A 65 1.07 0.64 6.90
CA ILE A 65 0.31 1.02 5.71
C ILE A 65 0.11 2.54 5.67
N MET A 66 -0.23 3.16 6.81
CA MET A 66 -0.41 4.61 6.91
C MET A 66 0.88 5.39 6.55
N ASP A 67 2.04 4.92 7.01
CA ASP A 67 3.34 5.52 6.66
C ASP A 67 3.59 5.55 5.13
N VAL A 68 3.15 4.50 4.42
CA VAL A 68 3.30 4.43 2.96
C VAL A 68 2.25 5.29 2.26
N MET A 69 1.03 5.40 2.81
CA MET A 69 0.00 6.29 2.30
C MET A 69 0.40 7.77 2.36
N ASP A 70 1.19 8.18 3.36
CA ASP A 70 1.78 9.52 3.43
C ASP A 70 2.80 9.76 2.28
N CYS A 71 3.54 8.72 1.89
CA CYS A 71 4.43 8.77 0.72
C CYS A 71 3.64 8.86 -0.59
N ILE A 72 2.51 8.14 -0.69
CA ILE A 72 1.64 8.13 -1.86
C ILE A 72 0.96 9.48 -2.04
N SER A 73 0.37 10.05 -0.98
CA SER A 73 -0.34 11.34 -1.01
C SER A 73 0.57 12.55 -1.20
N GLY A 74 1.89 12.36 -1.07
CA GLY A 74 2.88 13.42 -1.22
C GLY A 74 3.00 14.35 -0.01
N TRP A 75 2.53 13.89 1.16
CA TRP A 75 2.76 14.54 2.47
C TRP A 75 4.18 14.32 2.99
N CYS A 76 4.96 13.47 2.34
CA CYS A 76 6.40 13.33 2.57
C CYS A 76 7.25 14.41 1.85
N PRO A 77 8.49 14.66 2.31
CA PRO A 77 9.45 15.55 1.64
C PRO A 77 9.56 15.20 0.14
N PRO A 78 9.85 16.17 -0.76
CA PRO A 78 9.89 15.94 -2.21
C PRO A 78 10.74 14.73 -2.65
N GLN A 79 11.76 14.42 -1.86
CA GLN A 79 12.73 13.34 -2.06
C GLN A 79 12.13 11.94 -1.84
N ALA A 80 11.02 11.84 -1.10
CA ALA A 80 10.35 10.60 -0.72
C ALA A 80 8.97 10.43 -1.38
N LYS A 81 8.60 11.34 -2.30
CA LYS A 81 7.37 11.22 -3.09
C LYS A 81 7.49 10.09 -4.10
N LEU A 82 6.47 9.25 -4.15
CA LEU A 82 6.38 8.17 -5.14
C LEU A 82 5.72 8.62 -6.46
N PHE A 83 4.94 9.70 -6.41
CA PHE A 83 4.20 10.23 -7.55
C PHE A 83 4.56 11.70 -7.76
N SER A 84 4.77 12.10 -9.02
CA SER A 84 5.11 13.46 -9.46
C SER A 84 4.20 13.91 -10.59
#